data_AF-A0A3D0ZBW4-F1
#
_entry.id   AF-A0A3D0ZBW4-F1
#
_cell.length_a   1.000
_cell.length_b   1.000
_cell.length_c   1.000
_cell.angle_alpha   90.00
_cell.angle_beta   90.00
_cell.angle_gamma   90.00
#
_symmetry.space_group_name_H-M   'P 1'
#
loop_
_entity.id
_entity.type
_entity.pdbx_description
1 polymer ?
#
loop_
_entity_poly.entity_id
_entity_poly.type
_entity_poly.pdbx_seq_one_letter_code
_entity_poly.pdbx_strand_id
1 'polypeptide(L)'
;PEELMRPRRDESPRYAIDTVIGPLGRGSASRDAYTFASQAATSLLAGNKDAPSLSAASGVLLETYISALEQISPQAVRLGGGIMEDDGAVSFLVRFIGREQAITGELFIRMKETEAADDKPAQQFWVFEDLLLDEAQSREEETEKGEPRFDFSPYERFF
;
A
#
# COMPACT_ATOMS: atom_id res chain seq x y z
N PRO A 1 5.43 8.07 22.62
CA PRO A 1 4.01 7.67 22.85
C PRO A 1 3.02 8.83 22.61
N GLU A 2 3.16 9.98 23.28
CA GLU A 2 2.32 11.18 23.06
C GLU A 2 2.81 12.08 21.91
N GLU A 3 4.11 12.06 21.58
CA GLU A 3 4.66 12.86 20.47
C GLU A 3 4.17 12.38 19.09
N LEU A 4 3.72 11.13 19.01
CA LEU A 4 3.02 10.57 17.84
C LEU A 4 1.55 11.04 17.76
N MET A 5 1.05 11.82 18.73
CA MET A 5 -0.34 12.28 18.75
C MET A 5 -0.52 13.71 18.24
N ARG A 6 0.55 14.50 18.11
CA ARG A 6 0.46 15.91 17.70
C ARG A 6 0.93 16.08 16.25
N PRO A 7 0.02 16.44 15.30
CA PRO A 7 0.44 16.80 13.96
C PRO A 7 1.39 17.99 14.03
N ARG A 8 2.59 17.85 13.45
CA ARG A 8 3.41 19.01 13.09
C ARG A 8 2.82 19.64 11.84
N ARG A 9 3.10 20.93 11.61
CA ARG A 9 2.43 21.88 10.68
C ARG A 9 2.10 21.40 9.26
N ASP A 10 2.58 20.23 8.86
CA ASP A 10 2.53 19.69 7.51
C ASP A 10 1.80 18.31 7.45
N GLU A 11 1.30 17.77 8.58
CA GLU A 11 0.56 16.50 8.67
C GLU A 11 -0.96 16.71 8.79
N SER A 12 -1.75 15.95 8.02
CA SER A 12 -3.23 15.93 8.12
C SER A 12 -3.71 15.20 9.39
N PRO A 13 -4.91 15.53 9.92
CA PRO A 13 -5.41 15.01 11.20
C PRO A 13 -5.47 13.48 11.25
N ARG A 14 -4.97 12.88 12.34
CA ARG A 14 -5.03 11.44 12.62
C ARG A 14 -6.42 11.07 13.14
N TYR A 15 -7.13 10.16 12.45
CA TYR A 15 -8.46 9.68 12.86
C TYR A 15 -8.41 8.26 13.45
N ALA A 16 -9.33 7.98 14.37
CA ALA A 16 -9.39 6.75 15.16
C ALA A 16 -9.62 5.49 14.29
N ILE A 17 -8.74 4.49 14.45
CA ILE A 17 -8.76 3.13 13.85
C ILE A 17 -8.64 3.02 12.33
N ASP A 18 -8.93 4.09 11.62
CA ASP A 18 -8.64 4.26 10.20
C ASP A 18 -7.13 4.39 9.88
N THR A 19 -6.29 4.27 10.93
CA THR A 19 -4.86 4.61 11.04
C THR A 19 -3.92 3.41 11.21
N VAL A 20 -4.40 2.16 11.06
CA VAL A 20 -3.58 0.90 11.14
C VAL A 20 -2.49 0.79 10.03
N ILE A 21 -2.34 1.79 9.17
CA ILE A 21 -1.26 1.88 8.15
C ILE A 21 -0.22 2.97 8.46
N GLY A 22 -0.14 3.46 9.69
CA GLY A 22 0.88 4.44 10.08
C GLY A 22 0.58 5.83 9.50
N PRO A 23 1.56 6.74 9.33
CA PRO A 23 1.30 8.03 8.72
C PRO A 23 0.80 7.83 7.29
N LEU A 24 -0.44 8.26 7.02
CA LEU A 24 -1.01 8.25 5.68
C LEU A 24 -0.14 9.06 4.72
N GLY A 25 -0.09 8.61 3.47
CA GLY A 25 0.64 9.29 2.41
C GLY A 25 2.05 8.76 2.21
N ARG A 26 2.90 9.62 1.63
CA ARG A 26 4.15 9.19 0.98
C ARG A 26 5.30 8.78 1.91
N GLY A 27 5.25 9.11 3.20
CA GLY A 27 6.39 8.88 4.10
C GLY A 27 7.70 9.50 3.57
N SER A 28 8.77 8.71 3.53
CA SER A 28 10.05 9.07 2.90
C SER A 28 10.08 8.84 1.38
N ALA A 29 9.10 8.15 0.81
CA ALA A 29 9.06 7.89 -0.62
C ALA A 29 8.89 9.19 -1.44
N SER A 30 9.39 9.14 -2.68
CA SER A 30 9.20 10.22 -3.64
C SER A 30 7.72 10.39 -4.01
N ARG A 31 7.35 11.58 -4.50
CA ARG A 31 5.97 11.84 -4.95
C ARG A 31 5.57 10.95 -6.12
N ASP A 32 6.51 10.66 -7.00
CA ASP A 32 6.27 9.85 -8.20
C ASP A 32 6.06 8.38 -7.82
N ALA A 33 6.87 7.86 -6.89
CA ALA A 33 6.69 6.53 -6.30
C ALA A 33 5.30 6.38 -5.68
N TYR A 34 4.90 7.33 -4.82
CA TYR A 34 3.58 7.30 -4.18
C TYR A 34 2.43 7.37 -5.19
N THR A 35 2.58 8.19 -6.24
CA THR A 35 1.57 8.33 -7.30
C THR A 35 1.41 7.02 -8.06
N PHE A 36 2.52 6.37 -8.42
CA PHE A 36 2.51 5.08 -9.09
C PHE A 36 1.91 3.98 -8.20
N ALA A 37 2.33 3.88 -6.94
CA ALA A 37 1.77 2.93 -5.97
C ALA A 37 0.25 3.13 -5.80
N SER A 38 -0.21 4.38 -5.72
CA SER A 38 -1.64 4.71 -5.64
C SER A 38 -2.42 4.23 -6.87
N GLN A 39 -1.83 4.36 -8.06
CA GLN A 39 -2.43 3.86 -9.29
C GLN A 39 -2.48 2.32 -9.29
N ALA A 40 -1.39 1.64 -8.94
CA ALA A 40 -1.33 0.18 -8.85
C ALA A 40 -2.36 -0.38 -7.84
N ALA A 41 -2.41 0.19 -6.63
CA ALA A 41 -3.38 -0.20 -5.60
C ALA A 41 -4.83 0.01 -6.05
N THR A 42 -5.10 1.10 -6.78
CA THR A 42 -6.43 1.39 -7.34
C THR A 42 -6.80 0.42 -8.47
N SER A 43 -5.83 0.01 -9.29
CA SER A 43 -6.04 -1.01 -10.32
C SER A 43 -6.36 -2.38 -9.73
N LEU A 44 -5.67 -2.75 -8.63
CA LEU A 44 -5.96 -3.97 -7.87
C LEU A 44 -7.35 -3.93 -7.23
N LEU A 45 -7.72 -2.81 -6.60
CA LEU A 45 -9.06 -2.56 -6.06
C LEU A 45 -10.15 -2.75 -7.14
N ALA A 46 -9.88 -2.31 -8.37
CA ALA A 46 -10.80 -2.42 -9.50
C ALA A 46 -10.80 -3.81 -10.17
N GLY A 47 -9.94 -4.75 -9.74
CA GLY A 47 -9.76 -6.05 -10.40
C GLY A 47 -9.20 -5.94 -11.83
N ASN A 48 -8.56 -4.83 -12.19
CA ASN A 48 -8.07 -4.59 -13.54
C ASN A 48 -6.62 -5.08 -13.72
N LYS A 49 -6.46 -6.37 -14.03
CA LYS A 49 -5.14 -6.99 -14.25
C LYS A 49 -4.38 -6.46 -15.48
N ASP A 50 -5.08 -5.86 -16.44
CA ASP A 50 -4.50 -5.32 -17.67
C ASP A 50 -4.04 -3.87 -17.53
N ALA A 51 -4.09 -3.31 -16.32
CA ALA A 51 -3.66 -1.94 -16.06
C ALA A 51 -2.15 -1.74 -16.34
N PRO A 52 -1.73 -0.62 -16.95
CA PRO A 52 -0.31 -0.35 -17.22
C PRO A 52 0.59 -0.42 -15.98
N SER A 53 0.08 0.01 -14.83
CA SER A 53 0.77 -0.04 -13.53
C SER A 53 1.09 -1.46 -13.05
N LEU A 54 0.37 -2.47 -13.55
CA LEU A 54 0.52 -3.88 -13.19
C LEU A 54 1.18 -4.71 -14.31
N SER A 55 1.48 -4.09 -15.45
CA SER A 55 1.94 -4.79 -16.67
C SER A 55 3.23 -5.60 -16.52
N ALA A 56 4.07 -5.24 -15.55
CA ALA A 56 5.33 -5.94 -15.26
C ALA A 56 5.13 -7.17 -14.33
N ALA A 57 3.97 -7.30 -13.70
CA ALA A 57 3.69 -8.37 -12.76
C ALA A 57 3.28 -9.67 -13.49
N SER A 58 3.56 -10.82 -12.87
CA SER A 58 3.08 -12.11 -13.38
C SER A 58 1.55 -12.18 -13.30
N GLY A 59 0.89 -12.60 -14.37
CA GLY A 59 -0.56 -12.78 -14.40
C GLY A 59 -1.07 -13.73 -13.30
N VAL A 60 -0.29 -14.76 -12.96
CA VAL A 60 -0.63 -15.72 -11.89
C VAL A 60 -0.62 -15.06 -10.51
N LEU A 61 0.34 -14.15 -10.26
CA LEU A 61 0.39 -13.39 -9.00
C LEU A 61 -0.77 -12.41 -8.91
N LEU A 62 -1.04 -11.67 -9.98
CA LEU A 62 -2.17 -10.74 -10.04
C LEU A 62 -3.51 -11.44 -9.80
N GLU A 63 -3.72 -12.61 -10.40
CA GLU A 63 -4.92 -13.42 -10.17
C GLU A 63 -5.04 -13.85 -8.70
N THR A 64 -3.93 -14.22 -8.06
CA THR A 64 -3.90 -14.56 -6.63
C THR A 64 -4.32 -13.38 -5.76
N TYR A 65 -3.78 -12.19 -6.01
CA TYR A 65 -4.13 -10.98 -5.26
C TYR A 65 -5.58 -10.55 -5.47
N ILE A 66 -6.04 -10.56 -6.73
CA ILE A 66 -7.42 -10.19 -7.05
C ILE A 66 -8.40 -11.17 -6.40
N SER A 67 -8.16 -12.48 -6.47
CA SER A 67 -9.01 -13.47 -5.81
C SER A 67 -9.02 -13.34 -4.29
N ALA A 68 -7.91 -12.95 -3.66
CA ALA A 68 -7.88 -12.65 -2.23
C ALA A 68 -8.72 -11.41 -1.89
N LEU A 69 -8.62 -10.35 -2.70
CA LEU A 69 -9.40 -9.13 -2.52
C LEU A 69 -10.90 -9.34 -2.78
N GLU A 70 -11.27 -10.16 -3.77
CA GLU A 70 -12.68 -10.48 -4.07
C GLU A 70 -13.44 -11.04 -2.84
N GLN A 71 -12.74 -11.78 -1.95
CA GLN A 71 -13.33 -12.33 -0.73
C GLN A 71 -13.92 -11.27 0.20
N ILE A 72 -13.30 -10.08 0.26
CA ILE A 72 -13.76 -8.96 1.10
C ILE A 72 -14.50 -7.89 0.31
N SER A 73 -14.50 -7.97 -1.03
CA SER A 73 -15.13 -7.01 -1.95
C SER A 73 -14.83 -5.55 -1.56
N PRO A 74 -13.56 -5.12 -1.65
CA PRO A 74 -13.14 -3.83 -1.13
C PRO A 74 -13.77 -2.69 -1.94
N GLN A 75 -14.15 -1.62 -1.23
CA GLN A 75 -14.77 -0.43 -1.80
C GLN A 75 -13.82 0.77 -1.82
N ALA A 76 -12.78 0.71 -1.00
CA ALA A 76 -11.75 1.74 -0.91
C ALA A 76 -10.38 1.10 -0.66
N VAL A 77 -9.35 1.82 -1.05
CA VAL A 77 -7.95 1.49 -0.74
C VAL A 77 -7.27 2.72 -0.15
N ARG A 78 -6.39 2.50 0.82
CA ARG A 78 -5.54 3.53 1.42
C ARG A 78 -4.08 3.11 1.37
N LEU A 79 -3.21 4.09 1.20
CA LEU A 79 -1.75 3.92 1.26
C LEU A 79 -1.14 4.81 2.33
N GLY A 80 -0.12 4.28 3.01
CA GLY A 80 0.63 4.96 4.06
C GLY A 80 2.07 4.49 4.14
N GLY A 81 2.86 5.18 4.97
CA GLY A 81 4.16 4.70 5.41
C GLY A 81 5.16 4.36 4.31
N GLY A 82 5.23 5.15 3.23
CA GLY A 82 6.16 4.87 2.14
C GLY A 82 7.64 4.91 2.57
N ILE A 83 8.36 3.81 2.43
CA ILE A 83 9.79 3.66 2.81
C ILE A 83 10.63 3.29 1.60
N MET A 84 11.84 3.86 1.52
CA MET A 84 12.83 3.42 0.55
C MET A 84 13.70 2.35 1.20
N GLU A 85 13.74 1.18 0.57
CA GLU A 85 14.54 0.05 1.00
C GLU A 85 16.00 0.19 0.51
N ASP A 86 16.93 -0.47 1.19
CA ASP A 86 18.36 -0.43 0.87
C ASP A 86 18.70 -0.97 -0.54
N ASP A 87 17.83 -1.81 -1.10
CA ASP A 87 17.97 -2.42 -2.42
C ASP A 87 17.33 -1.57 -3.56
N GLY A 88 16.82 -0.39 -3.22
CA GLY A 88 16.18 0.54 -4.15
C GLY A 88 14.71 0.25 -4.44
N ALA A 89 14.10 -0.75 -3.79
CA ALA A 89 12.64 -0.89 -3.76
C ALA A 89 12.01 0.20 -2.89
N VAL A 90 10.71 0.42 -3.10
CA VAL A 90 9.89 1.30 -2.26
C VAL A 90 8.69 0.50 -1.79
N SER A 91 8.55 0.37 -0.48
CA SER A 91 7.44 -0.29 0.18
C SER A 91 6.38 0.74 0.60
N PHE A 92 5.11 0.33 0.56
CA PHE A 92 3.99 1.10 1.07
C PHE A 92 3.06 0.20 1.88
N LEU A 93 2.66 0.68 3.05
CA LEU A 93 1.55 0.08 3.78
C LEU A 93 0.26 0.30 2.98
N VAL A 94 -0.48 -0.77 2.72
CA VAL A 94 -1.74 -0.74 1.99
C VAL A 94 -2.86 -1.32 2.84
N ARG A 95 -4.05 -0.73 2.72
CA ARG A 95 -5.27 -1.26 3.33
C ARG A 95 -6.41 -1.24 2.33
N PHE A 96 -6.98 -2.40 2.06
CA PHE A 96 -8.20 -2.58 1.29
C PHE A 96 -9.38 -2.70 2.26
N ILE A 97 -10.40 -1.87 2.04
CA ILE A 97 -11.51 -1.67 2.98
C ILE A 97 -12.79 -2.18 2.33
N GLY A 98 -13.26 -3.33 2.79
CA GLY A 98 -14.56 -3.88 2.46
C GLY A 98 -15.67 -3.38 3.39
N ARG A 99 -16.88 -3.91 3.18
CA ARG A 99 -18.04 -3.54 4.00
C ARG A 99 -17.88 -4.00 5.44
N GLU A 100 -17.56 -5.28 5.63
CA GLU A 100 -17.51 -5.97 6.93
C GLU A 100 -16.10 -6.39 7.32
N GLN A 101 -15.18 -6.45 6.35
CA GLN A 101 -13.81 -6.88 6.54
C GLN A 101 -12.82 -5.87 5.93
N ALA A 102 -11.59 -5.88 6.42
CA ALA A 102 -10.47 -5.18 5.81
C ALA A 102 -9.27 -6.12 5.70
N ILE A 103 -8.43 -5.87 4.71
CA ILE A 103 -7.14 -6.55 4.54
C ILE A 103 -6.05 -5.48 4.54
N THR A 104 -5.03 -5.68 5.36
CA THR A 104 -3.78 -4.90 5.34
C THR A 104 -2.71 -5.65 4.57
N GLY A 105 -1.66 -4.93 4.22
CA GLY A 105 -0.53 -5.53 3.53
C GLY A 105 0.55 -4.51 3.21
N GLU A 106 1.47 -4.96 2.40
CA GLU A 106 2.61 -4.18 1.95
C GLU A 106 2.76 -4.29 0.44
N LEU A 107 2.75 -3.13 -0.23
CA LEU A 107 2.87 -3.00 -1.66
C LEU A 107 4.29 -2.57 -2.01
N PHE A 108 4.95 -3.34 -2.88
CA PHE A 108 6.31 -3.09 -3.30
C PHE A 108 6.34 -2.60 -4.74
N ILE A 109 7.08 -1.51 -4.96
CA ILE A 109 7.40 -1.01 -6.29
C ILE A 109 8.90 -0.84 -6.42
N ARG A 110 9.39 -0.91 -7.66
CA ARG A 110 10.81 -0.71 -7.95
C ARG A 110 10.99 0.21 -9.14
N MET A 111 12.04 1.03 -9.09
CA MET A 111 12.47 1.78 -10.25
C MET A 111 13.24 0.83 -11.18
N LYS A 112 12.82 0.72 -12.43
CA LYS A 112 13.59 0.07 -13.49
C LYS A 112 14.12 1.10 -14.46
N GLU A 113 15.27 0.81 -15.03
CA GLU A 113 15.90 1.62 -16.06
C GLU A 113 15.96 0.81 -17.36
N THR A 114 15.53 1.41 -18.48
CA THR A 114 15.77 0.81 -19.79
C THR A 114 17.23 0.99 -20.18
N GLU A 115 17.81 0.01 -20.86
CA GLU A 115 19.12 0.21 -21.49
C GLU A 115 19.07 1.37 -22.50
N ALA A 116 20.13 2.18 -22.53
CA ALA A 116 20.29 3.19 -23.55
C ALA A 116 20.51 2.50 -24.91
N ALA A 117 19.70 2.84 -25.90
CA ALA A 117 19.90 2.43 -27.28
C ALA A 117 20.44 3.62 -28.07
N ASP A 118 21.13 3.36 -29.19
CA ASP A 118 21.98 4.31 -29.95
C ASP A 118 21.41 5.73 -30.20
N ASP A 119 20.07 5.92 -30.14
CA ASP A 119 19.38 7.22 -30.30
C ASP A 119 18.37 7.57 -29.19
N LYS A 120 18.32 6.84 -28.07
CA LYS A 120 17.38 7.12 -26.95
C LYS A 120 18.08 7.03 -25.59
N PRO A 121 17.97 8.07 -24.74
CA PRO A 121 18.48 8.00 -23.39
C PRO A 121 17.78 6.89 -22.60
N ALA A 122 18.49 6.32 -21.64
CA ALA A 122 17.90 5.43 -20.64
C ALA A 122 16.71 6.11 -19.97
N GLN A 123 15.60 5.38 -19.83
CA GLN A 123 14.39 5.87 -19.20
C GLN A 123 14.17 5.12 -17.91
N GLN A 124 13.92 5.88 -16.84
CA GLN A 124 13.55 5.34 -15.54
C GLN A 124 12.03 5.32 -15.42
N PHE A 125 11.49 4.19 -14.98
CA PHE A 125 10.05 4.01 -14.76
C PHE A 125 9.80 3.07 -13.59
N TRP A 126 8.74 3.37 -12.84
CA TRP A 126 8.29 2.52 -11.74
C TRP A 126 7.58 1.29 -12.29
N VAL A 127 7.78 0.16 -11.63
CA VAL A 127 7.04 -1.07 -11.85
C VAL A 127 6.48 -1.59 -10.54
N PHE A 128 5.29 -2.19 -10.61
CA PHE A 128 4.79 -3.01 -9.51
C PHE A 128 5.66 -4.27 -9.42
N GLU A 129 6.15 -4.54 -8.22
CA GLU A 129 7.00 -5.70 -7.95
C GLU A 129 6.19 -6.79 -7.25
N ASP A 130 5.56 -6.46 -6.12
CA ASP A 130 4.84 -7.44 -5.33
C ASP A 130 3.77 -6.79 -4.41
N LEU A 131 2.89 -7.63 -3.87
CA LEU A 131 1.93 -7.31 -2.84
C LEU A 131 1.85 -8.45 -1.82
N LEU A 132 2.21 -8.15 -0.59
CA LEU A 132 2.01 -9.05 0.55
C LEU A 132 0.71 -8.67 1.23
N LEU A 133 -0.22 -9.62 1.39
CA LEU A 133 -1.47 -9.40 2.09
C LEU A 133 -1.48 -10.19 3.40
N ASP A 134 -1.94 -9.55 4.46
CA ASP A 134 -2.24 -10.20 5.73
C ASP A 134 -3.59 -10.93 5.67
N GLU A 135 -3.94 -11.63 6.75
CA GLU A 135 -5.25 -12.25 6.90
C GLU A 135 -6.35 -11.18 6.99
N ALA A 136 -7.51 -11.47 6.38
CA ALA A 136 -8.66 -10.58 6.44
C ALA A 136 -9.20 -10.48 7.87
N GLN A 137 -9.35 -9.26 8.37
CA GLN A 137 -9.84 -8.98 9.71
C GLN A 137 -11.28 -8.46 9.68
N SER A 138 -12.10 -8.90 10.64
CA SER A 138 -13.44 -8.37 10.84
C SER A 138 -13.39 -6.94 11.37
N ARG A 139 -14.20 -6.05 10.78
CA ARG A 139 -14.32 -4.67 11.25
C ARG A 139 -15.07 -4.57 12.59
N GLU A 140 -15.85 -5.59 12.94
CA GLU A 140 -16.54 -5.67 14.25
C GLU A 140 -15.56 -6.05 15.37
N GLU A 141 -14.59 -6.93 15.09
CA GLU A 141 -13.54 -7.31 16.05
C GLU A 141 -12.56 -6.15 16.34
N GLU A 142 -12.39 -5.22 15.39
CA GLU A 142 -11.65 -3.95 15.59
C GLU A 142 -12.37 -3.01 16.58
N THR A 143 -13.69 -3.17 16.79
CA THR A 143 -14.53 -2.23 17.57
C THR A 143 -15.19 -2.85 18.81
N GLU A 144 -14.83 -4.10 19.17
CA GLU A 144 -15.45 -4.89 20.23
C GLU A 144 -15.07 -4.39 21.65
N LYS A 145 -15.55 -3.18 21.98
CA LYS A 145 -15.71 -2.51 23.31
C LYS A 145 -15.90 -0.99 23.20
N GLY A 146 -16.07 -0.43 22.00
CA GLY A 146 -16.17 1.03 21.82
C GLY A 146 -14.86 1.79 22.12
N GLU A 147 -13.79 1.06 22.41
CA GLU A 147 -12.43 1.57 22.46
C GLU A 147 -11.67 0.99 21.27
N PRO A 148 -10.99 1.82 20.47
CA PRO A 148 -10.23 1.31 19.33
C PRO A 148 -9.13 0.37 19.81
N ARG A 149 -9.15 -0.89 19.34
CA ARG A 149 -8.04 -1.82 19.55
C ARG A 149 -6.86 -1.37 18.69
N PHE A 150 -5.72 -1.14 19.32
CA PHE A 150 -4.47 -0.85 18.63
C PHE A 150 -3.72 -2.17 18.44
N ASP A 151 -3.71 -2.70 17.23
CA ASP A 151 -2.81 -3.80 16.86
C ASP A 151 -1.55 -3.21 16.22
N PHE A 152 -0.43 -3.32 16.94
CA PHE A 152 0.87 -2.83 16.48
C PHE A 152 1.73 -3.92 15.82
N SER A 153 1.25 -5.17 15.75
CA SER A 153 2.00 -6.32 15.24
C SER A 153 2.52 -6.13 13.81
N PRO A 154 1.75 -5.51 12.88
CA PRO A 154 2.26 -5.20 11.53
C PRO A 154 3.44 -4.21 11.51
N TYR A 155 3.60 -3.42 12.57
CA TYR A 155 4.61 -2.35 12.67
C TYR A 155 5.94 -2.79 13.28
N GLU A 156 5.99 -3.93 13.97
CA GLU A 156 7.26 -4.47 14.50
C GLU A 156 8.26 -4.81 13.38
N ARG A 157 7.79 -4.90 12.13
CA ARG A 157 8.62 -5.08 10.94
C ARG A 157 9.27 -3.78 10.45
N PHE A 158 8.77 -2.63 10.89
CA PHE A 158 9.16 -1.29 10.42
C PHE A 158 10.05 -0.51 11.40
N PHE A 159 10.35 -1.08 12.58
CA PHE A 159 11.16 -0.48 13.64
C PHE A 159 12.32 -1.38 14.07
#